data_AF-A0A832M3N6-F1
#
_entry.id   AF-A0A832M3N6-F1
#
_cell.length_a   1.000
_cell.length_b   1.000
_cell.length_c   1.000
_cell.angle_alpha   90.00
_cell.angle_beta   90.00
_cell.angle_gamma   90.00
#
_symmetry.space_group_name_H-M   'P 1'
#
loop_
_entity.id
_entity.type
_entity.pdbx_description
1 polymer ?
#
loop_
_entity_poly.entity_id
_entity_poly.type
_entity_poly.pdbx_seq_one_letter_code
_entity_poly.pdbx_strand_id
1 'polypeptide(L)'
;MGVKAYAKAREELFDERLDEQLAPSLAEVYAGRGHEVYANAVLFFEGTHFSDSMRRVLRGVAEAVRGVGARKVFPLFSLYGGGKTHLLIAILHAVRRPEALARADPELAKVYAEVRPRLVVLDGESDELCPNPAKPLDLKHYVVRTVWGSMAHQLGRYDLLKVEDERVYAPSVEAIRRLLGDEPTVILVDEIAKYAARFTGSLDPGLQGYGQGVIAFVESLARAVEGTRTALVITLPLEVREREEKYVEAYKREARMIREAIGRVAAAYDVPLGAEDVVQVLKRRIFESVDPAAAVELKRKYLELYGSEQQVFGAVAVERALKLDEYAPFHPSYIEALYDIATRHPELQRTRDALRITRVVVRELLRGGEDPDFVMPWHVDPRRLEALLLGQSFAQF
;
A
#
# COMPACT_ATOMS: atom_id res chain seq x y z
N MET A 1 26.22 -11.82 21.65
CA MET A 1 25.17 -11.01 22.30
C MET A 1 23.94 -11.30 21.50
N GLY A 2 22.95 -11.99 22.06
CA GLY A 2 21.84 -12.46 21.26
C GLY A 2 20.84 -11.35 20.91
N VAL A 3 20.03 -11.61 19.89
CA VAL A 3 19.03 -10.70 19.33
C VAL A 3 18.04 -10.19 20.37
N LYS A 4 17.71 -11.00 21.40
CA LYS A 4 16.81 -10.61 22.49
C LYS A 4 17.37 -9.48 23.35
N ALA A 5 18.70 -9.33 23.40
CA ALA A 5 19.36 -8.31 24.20
C ALA A 5 19.45 -6.95 23.48
N TYR A 6 19.63 -6.95 22.15
CA TYR A 6 19.90 -5.73 21.39
C TYR A 6 18.74 -5.30 20.47
N ALA A 7 17.72 -6.13 20.29
CA ALA A 7 16.54 -5.79 19.48
C ALA A 7 15.25 -5.95 20.30
N LYS A 8 14.51 -4.85 20.46
CA LYS A 8 13.21 -4.83 21.13
C LYS A 8 12.11 -5.05 20.10
N ALA A 9 11.39 -6.15 20.21
CA ALA A 9 10.25 -6.43 19.35
C ALA A 9 9.05 -5.54 19.69
N ARG A 10 8.27 -5.22 18.66
CA ARG A 10 6.97 -4.56 18.79
C ARG A 10 5.97 -5.48 19.50
N GLU A 11 5.09 -4.91 20.32
CA GLU A 11 4.04 -5.67 21.00
C GLU A 11 3.09 -6.33 19.98
N GLU A 12 2.85 -5.64 18.86
CA GLU A 12 1.96 -6.09 17.78
C GLU A 12 2.51 -7.32 17.03
N LEU A 13 3.78 -7.69 17.24
CA LEU A 13 4.31 -8.96 16.76
C LEU A 13 3.57 -10.17 17.37
N PHE A 14 3.11 -10.03 18.61
CA PHE A 14 2.49 -11.12 19.37
C PHE A 14 0.98 -11.26 19.11
N ASP A 15 0.37 -10.30 18.42
CA ASP A 15 -1.01 -10.42 17.96
C ASP A 15 -1.08 -11.25 16.66
N GLU A 16 -1.53 -12.50 16.80
CA GLU A 16 -1.64 -13.45 15.69
C GLU A 16 -2.71 -13.04 14.66
N ARG A 17 -3.69 -12.19 15.03
CA ARG A 17 -4.72 -11.69 14.08
C ARG A 17 -4.10 -10.86 12.96
N LEU A 18 -2.99 -10.19 13.25
CA LEU A 18 -2.24 -9.40 12.27
C LEU A 18 -1.47 -10.26 11.27
N ASP A 19 -1.35 -11.57 11.48
CA ASP A 19 -0.71 -12.47 10.51
C ASP A 19 -1.63 -12.83 9.34
N GLU A 20 -2.95 -12.76 9.56
CA GLU A 20 -3.98 -12.98 8.55
C GLU A 20 -4.51 -11.66 7.97
N GLN A 21 -4.49 -10.57 8.75
CA GLN A 21 -4.92 -9.22 8.35
C GLN A 21 -3.76 -8.32 7.88
N LEU A 22 -2.77 -8.88 7.17
CA LEU A 22 -1.60 -8.11 6.71
C LEU A 22 -1.92 -7.10 5.61
N ALA A 23 -3.04 -7.26 4.90
CA ALA A 23 -3.51 -6.30 3.93
C ALA A 23 -4.48 -5.32 4.61
N PRO A 24 -4.11 -4.03 4.78
CA PRO A 24 -5.04 -3.07 5.33
C PRO A 24 -6.12 -2.74 4.30
N SER A 25 -7.36 -2.55 4.77
CA SER A 25 -8.44 -1.98 3.95
C SER A 25 -8.43 -0.46 4.07
N LEU A 26 -8.41 0.24 2.94
CA LEU A 26 -8.52 1.70 2.92
C LEU A 26 -9.87 2.13 3.49
N ALA A 27 -10.96 1.46 3.11
CA ALA A 27 -12.30 1.72 3.62
C ALA A 27 -12.38 1.62 5.15
N GLU A 28 -11.86 0.53 5.74
CA GLU A 28 -11.93 0.34 7.20
C GLU A 28 -11.08 1.36 7.97
N VAL A 29 -9.92 1.75 7.44
CA VAL A 29 -9.10 2.83 8.01
C VAL A 29 -9.80 4.18 7.88
N TYR A 30 -10.41 4.46 6.72
CA TYR A 30 -11.19 5.68 6.49
C TYR A 30 -12.38 5.80 7.45
N ALA A 31 -13.04 4.68 7.75
CA ALA A 31 -14.15 4.62 8.69
C ALA A 31 -13.73 4.56 10.17
N GLY A 32 -12.44 4.42 10.48
CA GLY A 32 -11.93 4.27 11.84
C GLY A 32 -12.26 2.91 12.49
N ARG A 33 -12.55 1.89 11.67
CA ARG A 33 -12.89 0.52 12.09
C ARG A 33 -11.75 -0.48 11.87
N GLY A 34 -10.73 -0.10 11.10
CA GLY A 34 -9.54 -0.90 10.87
C GLY A 34 -8.70 -1.14 12.12
N HIS A 35 -7.83 -2.14 12.09
CA HIS A 35 -6.90 -2.43 13.19
C HIS A 35 -6.07 -1.19 13.56
N GLU A 36 -5.79 -0.99 14.85
CA GLU A 36 -5.22 0.26 15.37
C GLU A 36 -3.88 0.64 14.73
N VAL A 37 -3.00 -0.32 14.46
CA VAL A 37 -1.73 -0.12 13.73
C VAL A 37 -1.88 0.55 12.35
N TYR A 38 -3.07 0.47 11.74
CA TYR A 38 -3.39 1.13 10.49
C TYR A 38 -4.34 2.32 10.67
N ALA A 39 -5.29 2.27 11.61
CA ALA A 39 -6.28 3.33 11.83
C ALA A 39 -5.72 4.52 12.64
N ASN A 40 -4.78 4.27 13.56
CA ASN A 40 -4.11 5.29 14.33
C ASN A 40 -2.92 5.85 13.54
N ALA A 41 -3.02 7.11 13.11
CA ALA A 41 -2.00 7.77 12.29
C ALA A 41 -0.60 7.76 12.93
N VAL A 42 -0.54 7.89 14.26
CA VAL A 42 0.71 7.92 15.05
C VAL A 42 1.40 6.56 14.99
N LEU A 43 0.68 5.48 15.30
CA LEU A 43 1.21 4.12 15.25
C LEU A 43 1.57 3.71 13.80
N PHE A 44 0.74 4.12 12.85
CA PHE A 44 0.96 3.86 11.43
C PHE A 44 2.30 4.42 10.95
N PHE A 45 2.61 5.69 11.22
CA PHE A 45 3.87 6.30 10.79
C PHE A 45 5.08 5.77 11.56
N GLU A 46 4.93 5.39 12.83
CA GLU A 46 6.02 4.75 13.60
C GLU A 46 6.42 3.39 13.02
N GLY A 47 5.42 2.58 12.65
CA GLY A 47 5.60 1.25 12.06
C GLY A 47 5.88 1.25 10.56
N THR A 48 5.87 2.42 9.90
CA THR A 48 6.07 2.53 8.45
C THR A 48 7.51 2.91 8.12
N HIS A 49 8.14 2.13 7.23
CA HIS A 49 9.35 2.59 6.57
C HIS A 49 8.98 3.65 5.53
N PHE A 50 9.32 4.91 5.81
CA PHE A 50 9.08 6.03 4.90
C PHE A 50 10.15 6.00 3.80
N SER A 51 9.89 5.26 2.71
CA SER A 51 10.82 5.13 1.58
C SER A 51 10.88 6.43 0.75
N ASP A 52 11.92 6.58 -0.06
CA ASP A 52 12.03 7.75 -0.95
C ASP A 52 10.91 7.81 -2.00
N SER A 53 10.38 6.65 -2.40
CA SER A 53 9.22 6.62 -3.28
C SER A 53 7.97 7.15 -2.61
N MET A 54 7.70 6.70 -1.38
CA MET A 54 6.60 7.23 -0.57
C MET A 54 6.74 8.75 -0.38
N ARG A 55 7.94 9.24 -0.03
CA ARG A 55 8.24 10.67 0.08
C ARG A 55 7.92 11.43 -1.22
N ARG A 56 8.35 10.92 -2.37
CA ARG A 56 8.10 11.54 -3.68
C ARG A 56 6.61 11.64 -3.99
N VAL A 57 5.84 10.58 -3.73
CA VAL A 57 4.40 10.58 -3.99
C VAL A 57 3.67 11.57 -3.07
N LEU A 58 3.91 11.53 -1.75
CA LEU A 58 3.28 12.51 -0.84
C LEU A 58 3.68 13.94 -1.18
N ARG A 59 4.95 14.19 -1.56
CA ARG A 59 5.39 15.51 -2.03
C ARG A 59 4.63 15.95 -3.27
N GLY A 60 4.51 15.09 -4.28
CA GLY A 60 3.76 15.40 -5.50
C GLY A 60 2.28 15.68 -5.21
N VAL A 61 1.65 14.92 -4.32
CA VAL A 61 0.28 15.18 -3.85
C VAL A 61 0.19 16.54 -3.18
N ALA A 62 1.13 16.87 -2.28
CA ALA A 62 1.22 18.16 -1.60
C ALA A 62 1.40 19.33 -2.58
N GLU A 63 2.25 19.18 -3.60
CA GLU A 63 2.42 20.15 -4.68
C GLU A 63 1.09 20.35 -5.44
N ALA A 64 0.45 19.25 -5.84
CA ALA A 64 -0.80 19.29 -6.59
C ALA A 64 -1.91 20.08 -5.88
N VAL A 65 -2.10 19.86 -4.57
CA VAL A 65 -3.11 20.56 -3.75
C VAL A 65 -2.73 22.00 -3.41
N ARG A 66 -1.44 22.34 -3.38
CA ARG A 66 -0.97 23.74 -3.33
C ARG A 66 -1.21 24.48 -4.64
N GLY A 67 -1.52 23.77 -5.72
CA GLY A 67 -1.61 24.34 -7.07
C GLY A 67 -0.23 24.59 -7.70
N VAL A 68 0.84 24.02 -7.14
CA VAL A 68 2.18 24.07 -7.73
C VAL A 68 2.48 22.73 -8.41
N GLY A 69 3.36 22.75 -9.40
CA GLY A 69 3.65 21.55 -10.19
C GLY A 69 2.54 21.17 -11.19
N ALA A 70 2.95 20.55 -12.29
CA ALA A 70 2.06 20.20 -13.39
C ALA A 70 1.28 18.90 -13.15
N ARG A 71 1.80 18.00 -12.32
CA ARG A 71 1.23 16.66 -12.14
C ARG A 71 0.03 16.67 -11.19
N LYS A 72 -1.13 16.19 -11.65
CA LYS A 72 -2.34 16.02 -10.83
C LYS A 72 -2.77 14.57 -10.63
N VAL A 73 -2.32 13.66 -11.51
CA VAL A 73 -2.66 12.24 -11.46
C VAL A 73 -1.47 11.37 -11.06
N PHE A 74 -1.69 10.51 -10.08
CA PHE A 74 -0.71 9.64 -9.44
C PHE A 74 -1.18 8.18 -9.53
N PRO A 75 -0.96 7.50 -10.67
CA PRO A 75 -1.22 6.09 -10.78
C PRO A 75 -0.17 5.30 -9.97
N LEU A 76 -0.64 4.41 -9.09
CA LEU A 76 0.20 3.56 -8.25
C LEU A 76 0.24 2.14 -8.81
N PHE A 77 1.44 1.66 -9.11
CA PHE A 77 1.71 0.29 -9.54
C PHE A 77 2.36 -0.49 -8.43
N SER A 78 2.34 -1.81 -8.49
CA SER A 78 3.21 -2.60 -7.62
C SER A 78 4.45 -3.01 -8.41
N LEU A 79 5.63 -2.72 -7.88
CA LEU A 79 6.72 -3.67 -8.03
C LEU A 79 6.65 -4.58 -6.81
N TYR A 80 6.78 -5.89 -7.01
CA TYR A 80 6.95 -6.84 -5.90
C TYR A 80 5.77 -7.01 -4.92
N GLY A 81 4.53 -6.80 -5.37
CA GLY A 81 3.33 -7.37 -4.72
C GLY A 81 2.89 -6.79 -3.37
N GLY A 82 3.20 -5.54 -3.03
CA GLY A 82 2.68 -4.91 -1.81
C GLY A 82 2.95 -3.41 -1.69
N GLY A 83 2.01 -2.67 -1.06
CA GLY A 83 2.26 -1.30 -0.60
C GLY A 83 1.39 -0.18 -1.20
N LYS A 84 0.54 -0.46 -2.20
CA LYS A 84 -0.35 0.55 -2.81
C LYS A 84 -1.37 1.09 -1.80
N THR A 85 -2.16 0.21 -1.19
CA THR A 85 -3.13 0.58 -0.15
C THR A 85 -2.43 1.17 1.08
N HIS A 86 -1.23 0.70 1.43
CA HIS A 86 -0.42 1.29 2.50
C HIS A 86 -0.02 2.74 2.18
N LEU A 87 0.37 3.03 0.94
CA LEU A 87 0.67 4.40 0.50
C LEU A 87 -0.60 5.29 0.47
N LEU A 88 -1.74 4.75 0.06
CA LEU A 88 -3.02 5.46 0.15
C LEU A 88 -3.37 5.81 1.60
N ILE A 89 -3.16 4.88 2.54
CA ILE A 89 -3.36 5.12 3.98
C ILE A 89 -2.38 6.18 4.50
N ALA A 90 -1.12 6.16 4.05
CA ALA A 90 -0.17 7.21 4.41
C ALA A 90 -0.64 8.60 3.95
N ILE A 91 -1.20 8.71 2.74
CA ILE A 91 -1.76 9.96 2.23
C ILE A 91 -3.03 10.35 3.01
N LEU A 92 -3.92 9.38 3.31
CA LEU A 92 -5.11 9.60 4.13
C LEU A 92 -4.75 10.20 5.49
N HIS A 93 -3.75 9.62 6.18
CA HIS A 93 -3.27 10.12 7.46
C HIS A 93 -2.57 11.46 7.34
N ALA A 94 -1.77 11.68 6.29
CA ALA A 94 -1.15 12.98 6.04
C ALA A 94 -2.20 14.10 5.89
N VAL A 95 -3.32 13.81 5.22
CA VAL A 95 -4.42 14.77 5.03
C VAL A 95 -5.22 14.99 6.31
N ARG A 96 -5.61 13.93 7.03
CA ARG A 96 -6.48 14.01 8.21
C ARG A 96 -5.74 14.40 9.50
N ARG A 97 -4.48 13.98 9.63
CA ARG A 97 -3.65 14.04 10.84
C ARG A 97 -2.20 14.43 10.47
N PRO A 98 -1.99 15.59 9.85
CA PRO A 98 -0.65 16.03 9.43
C PRO A 98 0.36 16.06 10.59
N GLU A 99 -0.08 16.27 11.82
CA GLU A 99 0.76 16.21 13.02
C GLU A 99 1.45 14.85 13.22
N ALA A 100 0.80 13.75 12.81
CA ALA A 100 1.38 12.42 12.90
C ALA A 100 2.46 12.20 11.83
N LEU A 101 2.28 12.78 10.64
CA LEU A 101 3.27 12.74 9.56
C LEU A 101 4.59 13.41 9.97
N ALA A 102 4.58 14.38 10.89
CA ALA A 102 5.78 15.08 11.33
C ALA A 102 6.85 14.16 11.94
N ARG A 103 6.45 12.96 12.40
CA ARG A 103 7.38 11.93 12.89
C ARG A 103 8.21 11.29 11.78
N ALA A 104 7.71 11.33 10.54
CA ALA A 104 8.37 10.79 9.36
C ALA A 104 8.96 11.90 8.47
N ASP A 105 8.25 13.03 8.32
CA ASP A 105 8.65 14.18 7.52
C ASP A 105 8.00 15.48 8.05
N PRO A 106 8.71 16.24 8.92
CA PRO A 106 8.22 17.48 9.51
C PRO A 106 7.88 18.56 8.49
N GLU A 107 8.62 18.65 7.38
CA GLU A 107 8.40 19.71 6.38
C GLU A 107 7.14 19.42 5.57
N LEU A 108 6.94 18.16 5.18
CA LEU A 108 5.74 17.75 4.46
C LEU A 108 4.49 17.85 5.35
N ALA A 109 4.62 17.52 6.64
CA ALA A 109 3.56 17.72 7.63
C ALA A 109 3.06 19.16 7.70
N LYS A 110 3.97 20.16 7.71
CA LYS A 110 3.58 21.58 7.67
C LYS A 110 2.75 21.91 6.44
N VAL A 111 3.16 21.42 5.27
CA VAL A 111 2.44 21.67 4.01
C VAL A 111 1.00 21.14 4.08
N TYR A 112 0.79 19.91 4.53
CA TYR A 112 -0.56 19.35 4.66
C TYR A 112 -1.39 20.08 5.72
N ALA A 113 -0.77 20.50 6.83
CA ALA A 113 -1.42 21.27 7.89
C ALA A 113 -1.84 22.69 7.45
N GLU A 114 -1.08 23.31 6.55
CA GLU A 114 -1.37 24.62 5.95
C GLU A 114 -2.46 24.54 4.88
N VAL A 115 -2.36 23.57 3.96
CA VAL A 115 -3.30 23.47 2.83
C VAL A 115 -4.66 22.93 3.25
N ARG A 116 -4.69 21.96 4.19
CA ARG A 116 -5.91 21.27 4.66
C ARG A 116 -6.84 20.82 3.52
N PRO A 117 -6.37 19.98 2.60
CA PRO A 117 -7.19 19.56 1.47
C PRO A 117 -8.39 18.73 1.94
N ARG A 118 -9.50 18.83 1.21
CA ARG A 118 -10.62 17.89 1.35
C ARG A 118 -10.15 16.49 0.95
N LEU A 119 -10.75 15.48 1.53
CA LEU A 119 -10.44 14.08 1.24
C LEU A 119 -11.68 13.37 0.68
N VAL A 120 -11.51 12.71 -0.45
CA VAL A 120 -12.48 11.76 -1.02
C VAL A 120 -11.81 10.39 -1.10
N VAL A 121 -12.53 9.36 -0.69
CA VAL A 121 -12.08 7.96 -0.77
C VAL A 121 -13.10 7.13 -1.54
N LEU A 122 -12.64 6.51 -2.62
CA LEU A 122 -13.40 5.58 -3.46
C LEU A 122 -12.69 4.23 -3.42
N ASP A 123 -13.14 3.35 -2.54
CA ASP A 123 -12.63 1.99 -2.40
C ASP A 123 -13.61 1.02 -3.08
N GLY A 124 -13.16 0.37 -4.16
CA GLY A 124 -13.96 -0.55 -4.96
C GLY A 124 -14.42 -1.82 -4.23
N GLU A 125 -13.89 -2.11 -3.04
CA GLU A 125 -14.33 -3.23 -2.20
C GLU A 125 -15.40 -2.80 -1.17
N SER A 126 -15.68 -1.51 -1.05
CA SER A 126 -16.66 -0.96 -0.10
C SER A 126 -17.92 -0.45 -0.80
N ASP A 127 -19.07 -1.04 -0.48
CA ASP A 127 -20.36 -0.53 -0.98
C ASP A 127 -20.76 0.80 -0.32
N GLU A 128 -20.19 1.15 0.85
CA GLU A 128 -20.39 2.46 1.49
C GLU A 128 -19.67 3.57 0.72
N LEU A 129 -18.47 3.29 0.22
CA LEU A 129 -17.63 4.27 -0.50
C LEU A 129 -17.84 4.23 -2.01
N CYS A 130 -18.21 3.08 -2.57
CA CYS A 130 -18.56 2.87 -3.97
C CYS A 130 -19.95 2.23 -4.14
N PRO A 131 -21.03 2.91 -3.73
CA PRO A 131 -22.39 2.44 -3.97
C PRO A 131 -22.66 2.24 -5.46
N ASN A 132 -23.61 1.36 -5.77
CA ASN A 132 -23.93 0.98 -7.14
C ASN A 132 -25.45 0.84 -7.33
N PRO A 133 -25.94 0.77 -8.59
CA PRO A 133 -27.38 0.72 -8.84
C PRO A 133 -28.11 -0.46 -8.18
N ALA A 134 -27.43 -1.59 -7.96
CA ALA A 134 -27.99 -2.75 -7.28
C ALA A 134 -27.93 -2.64 -5.75
N LYS A 135 -27.00 -1.86 -5.20
CA LYS A 135 -26.81 -1.64 -3.77
C LYS A 135 -26.48 -0.16 -3.51
N PRO A 136 -27.50 0.72 -3.57
CA PRO A 136 -27.30 2.14 -3.35
C PRO A 136 -27.11 2.45 -1.86
N LEU A 137 -26.52 3.60 -1.57
CA LEU A 137 -26.38 4.13 -0.21
C LEU A 137 -27.59 5.03 0.10
N ASP A 138 -28.44 4.59 1.02
CA ASP A 138 -29.61 5.34 1.48
C ASP A 138 -29.23 6.26 2.66
N LEU A 139 -29.28 7.57 2.42
CA LEU A 139 -28.95 8.61 3.40
C LEU A 139 -30.20 9.28 3.99
N LYS A 140 -31.36 8.62 3.93
CA LYS A 140 -32.69 9.10 4.34
C LYS A 140 -33.27 10.23 3.49
N HIS A 141 -32.48 11.27 3.19
CA HIS A 141 -32.94 12.45 2.45
C HIS A 141 -32.75 12.33 0.93
N TYR A 142 -31.79 11.52 0.52
CA TYR A 142 -31.54 11.16 -0.86
C TYR A 142 -30.78 9.83 -0.90
N VAL A 143 -30.72 9.24 -2.09
CA VAL A 143 -30.12 7.93 -2.32
C VAL A 143 -28.99 8.08 -3.32
N VAL A 144 -27.79 7.66 -2.92
CA VAL A 144 -26.60 7.67 -3.78
C VAL A 144 -26.49 6.34 -4.50
N ARG A 145 -26.53 6.35 -5.83
CA ARG A 145 -26.62 5.12 -6.65
C ARG A 145 -25.32 4.75 -7.34
N THR A 146 -24.33 5.64 -7.34
CA THR A 146 -23.15 5.50 -8.20
C THR A 146 -21.88 5.94 -7.49
N VAL A 147 -20.73 5.49 -8.02
CA VAL A 147 -19.41 5.91 -7.54
C VAL A 147 -19.17 7.42 -7.68
N TRP A 148 -19.68 8.06 -8.73
CA TRP A 148 -19.59 9.52 -8.89
C TRP A 148 -20.55 10.27 -7.96
N GLY A 149 -21.73 9.72 -7.69
CA GLY A 149 -22.63 10.23 -6.66
C GLY A 149 -21.99 10.17 -5.27
N SER A 150 -21.24 9.11 -4.97
CA SER A 150 -20.48 8.99 -3.71
C SER A 150 -19.42 10.08 -3.58
N MET A 151 -18.65 10.34 -4.65
CA MET A 151 -17.71 11.46 -4.67
C MET A 151 -18.41 12.80 -4.40
N ALA A 152 -19.54 13.05 -5.05
CA ALA A 152 -20.30 14.28 -4.84
C ALA A 152 -20.86 14.38 -3.41
N HIS A 153 -21.33 13.27 -2.85
CA HIS A 153 -21.79 13.18 -1.46
C HIS A 153 -20.66 13.47 -0.46
N GLN A 154 -19.49 12.84 -0.61
CA GLN A 154 -18.34 13.05 0.28
C GLN A 154 -17.83 14.49 0.25
N LEU A 155 -17.95 15.17 -0.91
CA LEU A 155 -17.65 16.60 -1.05
C LEU A 155 -18.73 17.52 -0.50
N GLY A 156 -19.88 17.00 -0.04
CA GLY A 156 -21.03 17.79 0.43
C GLY A 156 -21.74 18.56 -0.70
N ARG A 157 -21.58 18.12 -1.96
CA ARG A 157 -22.06 18.81 -3.17
C ARG A 157 -22.85 17.88 -4.09
N TYR A 158 -23.62 16.96 -3.51
CA TYR A 158 -24.39 15.95 -4.23
C TYR A 158 -25.31 16.55 -5.31
N ASP A 159 -25.94 17.70 -5.04
CA ASP A 159 -26.85 18.37 -5.99
C ASP A 159 -26.24 18.67 -7.36
N LEU A 160 -24.91 18.81 -7.44
CA LEU A 160 -24.23 19.08 -8.72
C LEU A 160 -24.16 17.87 -9.64
N LEU A 161 -24.21 16.65 -9.11
CA LEU A 161 -24.21 15.40 -9.87
C LEU A 161 -25.48 14.56 -9.63
N LYS A 162 -26.53 15.17 -9.06
CA LYS A 162 -27.77 14.46 -8.71
C LYS A 162 -28.41 13.81 -9.94
N VAL A 163 -28.43 14.52 -11.08
CA VAL A 163 -29.05 14.02 -12.31
C VAL A 163 -28.26 12.83 -12.87
N GLU A 164 -26.93 12.95 -12.90
CA GLU A 164 -25.99 11.90 -13.31
C GLU A 164 -26.11 10.65 -12.43
N ASP A 165 -26.24 10.83 -11.11
CA ASP A 165 -26.40 9.74 -10.14
C ASP A 165 -27.77 9.05 -10.28
N GLU A 166 -28.86 9.82 -10.36
CA GLU A 166 -30.23 9.29 -10.49
C GLU A 166 -30.45 8.56 -11.83
N ARG A 167 -29.83 9.06 -12.90
CA ARG A 167 -29.96 8.48 -14.25
C ARG A 167 -28.84 7.51 -14.61
N VAL A 168 -27.87 7.29 -13.71
CA VAL A 168 -26.80 6.29 -13.85
C VAL A 168 -26.00 6.48 -15.15
N TYR A 169 -25.59 7.71 -15.45
CA TYR A 169 -24.63 7.99 -16.54
C TYR A 169 -23.41 8.75 -16.01
N ALA A 170 -22.25 8.49 -16.61
CA ALA A 170 -20.99 9.08 -16.17
C ALA A 170 -21.00 10.61 -16.36
N PRO A 171 -20.57 11.40 -15.35
CA PRO A 171 -20.52 12.85 -15.45
C PRO A 171 -19.48 13.31 -16.47
N SER A 172 -19.74 14.45 -17.12
CA SER A 172 -18.77 15.08 -18.02
C SER A 172 -17.58 15.69 -17.27
N VAL A 173 -16.50 15.99 -17.99
CA VAL A 173 -15.33 16.69 -17.44
C VAL A 173 -15.72 18.03 -16.80
N GLU A 174 -16.62 18.78 -17.44
CA GLU A 174 -17.13 20.07 -16.95
C GLU A 174 -17.94 19.92 -15.66
N ALA A 175 -18.79 18.89 -15.58
CA ALA A 175 -19.56 18.59 -14.37
C ALA A 175 -18.64 18.24 -13.20
N ILE A 176 -17.63 17.40 -13.43
CA ILE A 176 -16.62 17.07 -12.42
C ILE A 176 -15.81 18.31 -12.02
N ARG A 177 -15.37 19.15 -12.97
CA ARG A 177 -14.66 20.40 -12.65
C ARG A 177 -15.50 21.34 -11.79
N ARG A 178 -16.79 21.49 -12.09
CA ARG A 178 -17.72 22.28 -11.27
C ARG A 178 -17.85 21.71 -9.86
N LEU A 179 -17.88 20.38 -9.74
CA LEU A 179 -17.92 19.67 -8.46
C LEU A 179 -16.63 19.87 -7.64
N LEU A 180 -15.46 19.81 -8.27
CA LEU A 180 -14.17 20.04 -7.60
C LEU A 180 -14.01 21.51 -7.18
N GLY A 181 -14.29 22.45 -8.08
CA GLY A 181 -14.04 23.88 -7.86
C GLY A 181 -12.56 24.19 -7.62
N ASP A 182 -12.28 25.28 -6.92
CA ASP A 182 -10.91 25.75 -6.65
C ASP A 182 -10.34 25.25 -5.31
N GLU A 183 -11.14 24.50 -4.55
CA GLU A 183 -10.74 23.99 -3.25
C GLU A 183 -9.73 22.83 -3.37
N PRO A 184 -8.66 22.83 -2.56
CA PRO A 184 -7.68 21.75 -2.56
C PRO A 184 -8.34 20.41 -2.22
N THR A 185 -8.13 19.40 -3.06
CA THR A 185 -8.79 18.09 -2.88
C THR A 185 -7.80 16.96 -3.12
N VAL A 186 -7.80 15.96 -2.24
CA VAL A 186 -7.14 14.67 -2.48
C VAL A 186 -8.22 13.64 -2.71
N ILE A 187 -8.13 12.93 -3.83
CA ILE A 187 -9.04 11.83 -4.20
C ILE A 187 -8.20 10.56 -4.21
N LEU A 188 -8.54 9.62 -3.31
CA LEU A 188 -7.92 8.31 -3.22
C LEU A 188 -8.85 7.28 -3.84
N VAL A 189 -8.35 6.54 -4.82
CA VAL A 189 -9.12 5.51 -5.54
C VAL A 189 -8.38 4.18 -5.43
N ASP A 190 -9.01 3.19 -4.79
CA ASP A 190 -8.47 1.84 -4.65
C ASP A 190 -9.39 0.80 -5.31
N GLU A 191 -8.79 -0.26 -5.88
CA GLU A 191 -9.48 -1.43 -6.47
C GLU A 191 -10.61 -1.12 -7.49
N ILE A 192 -10.57 0.06 -8.13
CA ILE A 192 -11.64 0.51 -9.04
C ILE A 192 -11.72 -0.32 -10.32
N ALA A 193 -10.61 -0.90 -10.78
CA ALA A 193 -10.59 -1.79 -11.94
C ALA A 193 -11.34 -3.10 -11.66
N LYS A 194 -11.12 -3.69 -10.48
CA LYS A 194 -11.85 -4.87 -9.99
C LYS A 194 -13.33 -4.55 -9.83
N TYR A 195 -13.66 -3.38 -9.27
CA TYR A 195 -15.03 -2.92 -9.15
C TYR A 195 -15.73 -2.79 -10.51
N ALA A 196 -15.10 -2.15 -11.49
CA ALA A 196 -15.66 -2.03 -12.85
C ALA A 196 -15.86 -3.41 -13.50
N ALA A 197 -14.87 -4.30 -13.39
CA ALA A 197 -14.92 -5.65 -13.97
C ALA A 197 -16.08 -6.51 -13.43
N ARG A 198 -16.40 -6.37 -12.13
CA ARG A 198 -17.55 -7.02 -11.50
C ARG A 198 -18.86 -6.71 -12.23
N PHE A 199 -19.00 -5.50 -12.75
CA PHE A 199 -20.21 -5.07 -13.45
C PHE A 199 -20.16 -5.33 -14.96
N THR A 200 -19.02 -5.11 -15.62
CA THR A 200 -18.89 -5.36 -17.07
C THR A 200 -19.09 -6.84 -17.42
N GLY A 201 -18.77 -7.76 -16.50
CA GLY A 201 -19.03 -9.20 -16.61
C GLY A 201 -20.43 -9.64 -16.20
N SER A 202 -21.31 -8.73 -15.76
CA SER A 202 -22.68 -9.05 -15.36
C SER A 202 -23.54 -9.46 -16.56
N LEU A 203 -24.52 -10.35 -16.33
CA LEU A 203 -25.56 -10.71 -17.30
C LEU A 203 -26.68 -9.66 -17.40
N ASP A 204 -26.78 -8.76 -16.42
CA ASP A 204 -27.73 -7.65 -16.42
C ASP A 204 -27.21 -6.50 -17.32
N PRO A 205 -27.94 -6.13 -18.40
CA PRO A 205 -27.49 -5.07 -19.31
C PRO A 205 -27.32 -3.70 -18.66
N GLY A 206 -28.14 -3.36 -17.66
CA GLY A 206 -28.05 -2.10 -16.92
C GLY A 206 -26.79 -2.05 -16.06
N LEU A 207 -26.48 -3.15 -15.36
CA LEU A 207 -25.23 -3.26 -14.60
C LEU A 207 -24.01 -3.30 -15.51
N GLN A 208 -24.08 -3.98 -16.65
CA GLN A 208 -23.00 -3.96 -17.65
C GLN A 208 -22.73 -2.54 -18.15
N GLY A 209 -23.78 -1.77 -18.47
CA GLY A 209 -23.69 -0.37 -18.84
C GLY A 209 -23.08 0.50 -17.73
N TYR A 210 -23.45 0.25 -16.46
CA TYR A 210 -22.83 0.92 -15.32
C TYR A 210 -21.32 0.65 -15.23
N GLY A 211 -20.88 -0.59 -15.42
CA GLY A 211 -19.46 -0.95 -15.44
C GLY A 211 -18.65 -0.18 -16.49
N GLN A 212 -19.21 0.00 -17.69
CA GLN A 212 -18.62 0.86 -18.73
C GLN A 212 -18.63 2.35 -18.32
N GLY A 213 -19.71 2.80 -17.68
CA GLY A 213 -19.82 4.14 -17.10
C GLY A 213 -18.75 4.44 -16.05
N VAL A 214 -18.36 3.47 -15.22
CA VAL A 214 -17.26 3.63 -14.25
C VAL A 214 -15.94 3.93 -14.96
N ILE A 215 -15.63 3.23 -16.07
CA ILE A 215 -14.40 3.47 -16.85
C ILE A 215 -14.42 4.89 -17.44
N ALA A 216 -15.55 5.28 -18.03
CA ALA A 216 -15.74 6.63 -18.58
C ALA A 216 -15.66 7.73 -17.50
N PHE A 217 -16.15 7.43 -16.29
CA PHE A 217 -16.02 8.32 -15.14
C PHE A 217 -14.56 8.51 -14.74
N VAL A 218 -13.77 7.43 -14.63
CA VAL A 218 -12.33 7.54 -14.29
C VAL A 218 -11.57 8.34 -15.36
N GLU A 219 -11.89 8.15 -16.64
CA GLU A 219 -11.31 8.97 -17.72
C GLU A 219 -11.67 10.46 -17.57
N SER A 220 -12.95 10.74 -17.33
CA SER A 220 -13.43 12.12 -17.16
C SER A 220 -12.83 12.76 -15.92
N LEU A 221 -12.69 12.01 -14.82
CA LEU A 221 -12.07 12.46 -13.58
C LEU A 221 -10.59 12.79 -13.77
N ALA A 222 -9.82 11.90 -14.41
CA ALA A 222 -8.40 12.14 -14.69
C ALA A 222 -8.18 13.41 -15.53
N ARG A 223 -9.07 13.71 -16.48
CA ARG A 223 -9.03 14.97 -17.26
C ARG A 223 -9.52 16.18 -16.47
N ALA A 224 -10.50 16.00 -15.59
CA ALA A 224 -11.11 17.08 -14.84
C ALA A 224 -10.17 17.64 -13.76
N VAL A 225 -9.31 16.81 -13.17
CA VAL A 225 -8.35 17.27 -12.15
C VAL A 225 -7.25 18.16 -12.75
N GLU A 226 -6.97 18.03 -14.05
CA GLU A 226 -6.02 18.92 -14.75
C GLU A 226 -6.48 20.37 -14.69
N GLY A 227 -5.55 21.26 -14.33
CA GLY A 227 -5.82 22.69 -14.13
C GLY A 227 -6.51 23.03 -12.80
N THR A 228 -6.69 22.05 -11.89
CA THR A 228 -7.28 22.27 -10.56
C THR A 228 -6.25 22.09 -9.44
N ARG A 229 -6.65 22.40 -8.20
CA ARG A 229 -5.89 22.08 -6.98
C ARG A 229 -6.22 20.68 -6.45
N THR A 230 -6.46 19.73 -7.34
CA THR A 230 -6.83 18.35 -7.00
C THR A 230 -5.69 17.38 -7.29
N ALA A 231 -5.43 16.47 -6.35
CA ALA A 231 -4.58 15.31 -6.55
C ALA A 231 -5.44 14.06 -6.66
N LEU A 232 -5.36 13.35 -7.79
CA LEU A 232 -5.98 12.04 -7.99
C LEU A 232 -4.93 10.95 -7.80
N VAL A 233 -5.07 10.14 -6.76
CA VAL A 233 -4.19 9.00 -6.50
C VAL A 233 -5.00 7.73 -6.71
N ILE A 234 -4.58 6.89 -7.65
CA ILE A 234 -5.37 5.75 -8.13
C ILE A 234 -4.51 4.50 -8.21
N THR A 235 -4.95 3.41 -7.59
CA THR A 235 -4.25 2.13 -7.71
C THR A 235 -4.65 1.42 -8.99
N LEU A 236 -3.66 0.79 -9.62
CA LEU A 236 -3.89 -0.12 -10.73
C LEU A 236 -3.37 -1.50 -10.34
N PRO A 237 -4.12 -2.57 -10.65
CA PRO A 237 -3.68 -3.93 -10.37
C PRO A 237 -2.75 -4.42 -11.48
N LEU A 238 -1.65 -3.68 -11.64
CA LEU A 238 -0.57 -3.94 -12.56
C LEU A 238 0.71 -4.21 -11.76
N GLU A 239 1.33 -5.35 -12.06
CA GLU A 239 2.69 -5.67 -11.65
C GLU A 239 3.64 -5.42 -12.82
N VAL A 240 4.65 -4.58 -12.60
CA VAL A 240 5.71 -4.36 -13.61
C VAL A 240 6.91 -5.23 -13.24
N ARG A 241 7.49 -5.95 -14.19
CA ARG A 241 8.69 -6.79 -13.99
C ARG A 241 9.66 -6.58 -15.14
N GLU A 242 10.83 -5.97 -14.91
CA GLU A 242 11.93 -5.92 -15.90
C GLU A 242 11.51 -5.55 -17.35
N ARG A 243 10.47 -4.71 -17.50
CA ARG A 243 9.79 -4.25 -18.74
C ARG A 243 8.56 -5.05 -19.23
N GLU A 244 8.16 -6.12 -18.57
CA GLU A 244 6.88 -6.81 -18.78
C GLU A 244 5.80 -6.33 -17.80
N GLU A 245 4.59 -6.17 -18.33
CA GLU A 245 3.40 -5.82 -17.56
C GLU A 245 2.53 -7.04 -17.34
N LYS A 246 2.32 -7.42 -16.08
CA LYS A 246 1.41 -8.49 -15.69
C LYS A 246 0.18 -7.91 -15.01
N TYR A 247 -0.96 -8.14 -15.63
CA TYR A 247 -2.27 -7.85 -15.07
C TYR A 247 -2.84 -9.13 -14.49
N VAL A 248 -3.70 -9.00 -13.49
CA VAL A 248 -4.52 -10.14 -13.06
C VAL A 248 -5.55 -10.42 -14.15
N GLU A 249 -5.54 -11.66 -14.64
CA GLU A 249 -6.25 -12.02 -15.88
C GLU A 249 -7.76 -11.75 -15.80
N ALA A 250 -8.36 -11.87 -14.61
CA ALA A 250 -9.79 -11.68 -14.37
C ALA A 250 -10.32 -10.27 -14.71
N TYR A 251 -9.49 -9.22 -14.63
CA TYR A 251 -9.90 -7.83 -14.87
C TYR A 251 -8.87 -7.04 -15.69
N LYS A 252 -8.05 -7.75 -16.46
CA LYS A 252 -6.99 -7.23 -17.33
C LYS A 252 -7.50 -6.21 -18.35
N ARG A 253 -8.69 -6.45 -18.92
CA ARG A 253 -9.29 -5.55 -19.92
C ARG A 253 -9.61 -4.18 -19.30
N GLU A 254 -10.31 -4.18 -18.17
CA GLU A 254 -10.73 -2.97 -17.45
C GLU A 254 -9.51 -2.23 -16.91
N ALA A 255 -8.55 -2.94 -16.32
CA ALA A 255 -7.29 -2.35 -15.85
C ALA A 255 -6.52 -1.67 -16.99
N ARG A 256 -6.49 -2.27 -18.19
CA ARG A 256 -5.86 -1.67 -19.38
C ARG A 256 -6.61 -0.44 -19.86
N MET A 257 -7.94 -0.48 -19.93
CA MET A 257 -8.76 0.67 -20.34
C MET A 257 -8.58 1.86 -19.38
N ILE A 258 -8.61 1.60 -18.08
CA ILE A 258 -8.39 2.63 -17.05
C ILE A 258 -6.96 3.17 -17.14
N ARG A 259 -5.96 2.31 -17.34
CA ARG A 259 -4.58 2.74 -17.56
C ARG A 259 -4.45 3.63 -18.78
N GLU A 260 -5.04 3.26 -19.91
CA GLU A 260 -5.00 4.05 -21.15
C GLU A 260 -5.70 5.41 -20.97
N ALA A 261 -6.80 5.44 -20.23
CA ALA A 261 -7.49 6.68 -19.85
C ALA A 261 -6.61 7.62 -19.02
N ILE A 262 -5.87 7.08 -18.05
CA ILE A 262 -4.98 7.85 -17.16
C ILE A 262 -3.65 8.21 -17.83
N GLY A 263 -3.09 7.30 -18.63
CA GLY A 263 -1.77 7.43 -19.25
C GLY A 263 -1.65 8.56 -20.27
N ARG A 264 -2.79 9.04 -20.80
CA ARG A 264 -2.84 10.26 -21.63
C ARG A 264 -2.55 11.54 -20.84
N VAL A 265 -2.65 11.48 -19.52
CA VAL A 265 -2.58 12.63 -18.61
C VAL A 265 -1.37 12.56 -17.68
N ALA A 266 -0.92 11.36 -17.29
CA ALA A 266 0.17 11.19 -16.34
C ALA A 266 1.57 11.22 -17.01
N ALA A 267 2.47 12.06 -16.47
CA ALA A 267 3.83 12.25 -16.99
C ALA A 267 4.87 11.21 -16.51
N ALA A 268 4.57 10.42 -15.47
CA ALA A 268 5.48 9.41 -14.92
C ALA A 268 4.73 8.36 -14.08
N TYR A 269 5.30 7.17 -14.00
CA TYR A 269 4.81 6.06 -13.18
C TYR A 269 5.66 5.91 -11.91
N ASP A 270 5.04 5.90 -10.74
CA ASP A 270 5.75 5.71 -9.48
C ASP A 270 5.75 4.25 -9.05
N VAL A 271 6.94 3.78 -8.70
CA VAL A 271 7.24 2.43 -8.22
C VAL A 271 7.38 2.48 -6.70
N PRO A 272 6.58 1.74 -5.91
CA PRO A 272 6.55 1.94 -4.46
C PRO A 272 7.80 1.48 -3.70
N LEU A 273 8.49 0.39 -4.11
CA LEU A 273 9.56 -0.23 -3.32
C LEU A 273 10.63 -0.93 -4.17
N GLY A 274 11.90 -0.79 -3.77
CA GLY A 274 13.04 -1.60 -4.21
C GLY A 274 13.35 -2.74 -3.24
N ALA A 275 14.41 -3.52 -3.50
CA ALA A 275 14.75 -4.69 -2.69
C ALA A 275 15.30 -4.34 -1.28
N GLU A 276 16.08 -3.27 -1.20
CA GLU A 276 16.64 -2.75 0.06
C GLU A 276 15.55 -2.17 0.98
N ASP A 277 14.48 -1.59 0.40
CA ASP A 277 13.34 -1.06 1.16
C ASP A 277 12.62 -2.17 1.95
N VAL A 278 12.59 -3.41 1.45
CA VAL A 278 11.90 -4.52 2.13
C VAL A 278 12.56 -4.85 3.46
N VAL A 279 13.90 -4.83 3.53
CA VAL A 279 14.62 -5.05 4.79
C VAL A 279 14.23 -3.99 5.82
N GLN A 280 14.18 -2.74 5.39
CA GLN A 280 13.80 -1.63 6.26
C GLN A 280 12.33 -1.69 6.68
N VAL A 281 11.43 -2.15 5.79
CA VAL A 281 10.03 -2.43 6.11
C VAL A 281 9.93 -3.52 7.17
N LEU A 282 10.63 -4.65 7.02
CA LEU A 282 10.65 -5.74 8.01
C LEU A 282 11.17 -5.22 9.36
N LYS A 283 12.28 -4.50 9.38
CA LYS A 283 12.85 -3.92 10.60
C LYS A 283 11.82 -3.05 11.34
N ARG A 284 11.19 -2.10 10.64
CA ARG A 284 10.22 -1.16 11.22
C ARG A 284 8.94 -1.82 11.70
N ARG A 285 8.50 -2.88 11.02
CA ARG A 285 7.24 -3.58 11.32
C ARG A 285 7.38 -4.64 12.41
N ILE A 286 8.58 -5.17 12.62
CA ILE A 286 8.84 -6.24 13.60
C ILE A 286 9.45 -5.69 14.89
N PHE A 287 10.34 -4.70 14.78
CA PHE A 287 11.11 -4.17 15.90
C PHE A 287 10.76 -2.71 16.19
N GLU A 288 10.67 -2.40 17.48
CA GLU A 288 10.51 -1.04 17.99
C GLU A 288 11.86 -0.31 17.97
N SER A 289 12.92 -1.01 18.40
CA SER A 289 14.29 -0.49 18.42
C SER A 289 15.30 -1.61 18.21
N VAL A 290 16.43 -1.27 17.59
CA VAL A 290 17.60 -2.14 17.42
C VAL A 290 18.82 -1.32 17.80
N ASP A 291 19.65 -1.81 18.71
CA ASP A 291 20.88 -1.13 19.14
C ASP A 291 21.92 -1.15 17.99
N PRO A 292 22.24 0.01 17.40
CA PRO A 292 23.20 0.08 16.31
C PRO A 292 24.63 -0.24 16.76
N ALA A 293 24.99 0.02 18.02
CA ALA A 293 26.33 -0.25 18.52
C ALA A 293 26.59 -1.76 18.58
N ALA A 294 25.61 -2.51 19.11
CA ALA A 294 25.64 -3.97 19.10
C ALA A 294 25.74 -4.53 17.67
N ALA A 295 24.98 -3.97 16.73
CA ALA A 295 25.00 -4.39 15.33
C ALA A 295 26.39 -4.18 14.66
N VAL A 296 27.04 -3.05 14.93
CA VAL A 296 28.40 -2.74 14.45
C VAL A 296 29.44 -3.66 15.07
N GLU A 297 29.33 -3.95 16.37
CA GLU A 297 30.22 -4.88 17.06
C GLU A 297 30.11 -6.29 16.50
N LEU A 298 28.87 -6.78 16.30
CA LEU A 298 28.61 -8.08 15.68
C LEU A 298 29.13 -8.15 14.25
N LYS A 299 28.94 -7.08 13.45
CA LYS A 299 29.53 -6.98 12.10
C LYS A 299 31.05 -7.15 12.14
N ARG A 300 31.75 -6.46 13.06
CA ARG A 300 33.21 -6.58 13.19
C ARG A 300 33.63 -8.02 13.52
N LYS A 301 32.96 -8.65 14.48
CA LYS A 301 33.21 -10.05 14.87
C LYS A 301 33.02 -11.02 13.70
N TYR A 302 31.99 -10.83 12.89
CA TYR A 302 31.70 -11.67 11.72
C TYR A 302 32.68 -11.42 10.57
N LEU A 303 33.08 -10.17 10.31
CA LEU A 303 34.12 -9.86 9.31
C LEU A 303 35.46 -10.48 9.66
N GLU A 304 35.84 -10.44 10.94
CA GLU A 304 37.06 -11.10 11.43
C GLU A 304 36.98 -12.62 11.23
N LEU A 305 35.89 -13.26 11.69
CA LEU A 305 35.69 -14.70 11.57
C LEU A 305 35.67 -15.18 10.12
N TYR A 306 34.88 -14.53 9.26
CA TYR A 306 34.76 -14.93 7.85
C TYR A 306 36.02 -14.59 7.04
N GLY A 307 36.74 -13.55 7.42
CA GLY A 307 38.02 -13.20 6.82
C GLY A 307 39.15 -14.17 7.21
N SER A 308 39.23 -14.56 8.49
CA SER A 308 40.27 -15.49 8.96
C SER A 308 40.03 -16.93 8.48
N GLU A 309 38.78 -17.32 8.28
CA GLU A 309 38.38 -18.67 7.87
C GLU A 309 37.80 -18.70 6.45
N GLN A 310 38.39 -17.95 5.52
CA GLN A 310 37.84 -17.79 4.17
C GLN A 310 37.76 -19.11 3.38
N GLN A 311 38.63 -20.09 3.69
CA GLN A 311 38.56 -21.45 3.13
C GLN A 311 37.27 -22.21 3.51
N VAL A 312 36.67 -21.89 4.66
CA VAL A 312 35.44 -22.54 5.15
C VAL A 312 34.21 -21.80 4.63
N PHE A 313 34.21 -20.47 4.72
CA PHE A 313 33.02 -19.64 4.48
C PHE A 313 32.94 -19.05 3.07
N GLY A 314 34.07 -18.94 2.37
CA GLY A 314 34.18 -18.33 1.05
C GLY A 314 34.05 -16.80 1.04
N ALA A 315 34.36 -16.18 -0.10
CA ALA A 315 34.31 -14.73 -0.28
C ALA A 315 32.91 -14.13 -0.09
N VAL A 316 31.87 -14.87 -0.49
CA VAL A 316 30.46 -14.42 -0.38
C VAL A 316 30.05 -14.17 1.07
N ALA A 317 30.58 -14.93 2.03
CA ALA A 317 30.29 -14.70 3.45
C ALA A 317 30.83 -13.36 3.94
N VAL A 318 32.03 -12.97 3.49
CA VAL A 318 32.63 -11.66 3.80
C VAL A 318 31.78 -10.53 3.21
N GLU A 319 31.35 -10.66 1.95
CA GLU A 319 30.46 -9.69 1.30
C GLU A 319 29.14 -9.52 2.04
N ARG A 320 28.55 -10.61 2.54
CA ARG A 320 27.36 -10.55 3.40
C ARG A 320 27.67 -9.85 4.72
N ALA A 321 28.79 -10.18 5.37
CA ALA A 321 29.15 -9.56 6.65
C ALA A 321 29.28 -8.04 6.57
N LEU A 322 29.65 -7.47 5.41
CA LEU A 322 29.69 -6.02 5.20
C LEU A 322 28.31 -5.34 5.36
N LYS A 323 27.20 -6.07 5.21
CA LYS A 323 25.83 -5.55 5.30
C LYS A 323 25.14 -5.84 6.64
N LEU A 324 25.82 -6.48 7.59
CA LEU A 324 25.19 -6.95 8.84
C LEU A 324 24.59 -5.84 9.69
N ASP A 325 25.27 -4.71 9.81
CA ASP A 325 24.81 -3.53 10.55
C ASP A 325 23.55 -2.92 9.92
N GLU A 326 23.52 -2.83 8.59
CA GLU A 326 22.37 -2.33 7.85
C GLU A 326 21.16 -3.26 7.98
N TYR A 327 21.39 -4.58 7.97
CA TYR A 327 20.33 -5.61 7.93
C TYR A 327 19.90 -6.06 9.33
N ALA A 328 20.68 -5.75 10.37
CA ALA A 328 20.40 -6.10 11.75
C ALA A 328 18.94 -5.74 12.14
N PRO A 329 18.22 -6.64 12.82
CA PRO A 329 18.70 -7.88 13.44
C PRO A 329 18.65 -9.12 12.53
N PHE A 330 18.41 -8.95 11.23
CA PHE A 330 18.39 -10.03 10.25
C PHE A 330 19.78 -10.26 9.66
N HIS A 331 20.16 -11.52 9.51
CA HIS A 331 21.35 -11.85 8.73
C HIS A 331 21.06 -11.69 7.24
N PRO A 332 21.99 -11.20 6.39
CA PRO A 332 21.76 -11.05 4.95
C PRO A 332 21.27 -12.32 4.26
N SER A 333 21.79 -13.50 4.64
CA SER A 333 21.30 -14.79 4.12
C SER A 333 19.84 -15.06 4.46
N TYR A 334 19.32 -14.58 5.60
CA TYR A 334 17.90 -14.72 5.94
C TYR A 334 17.04 -13.93 4.96
N ILE A 335 17.45 -12.69 4.65
CA ILE A 335 16.77 -11.85 3.67
C ILE A 335 16.81 -12.49 2.27
N GLU A 336 17.97 -12.98 1.84
CA GLU A 336 18.11 -13.70 0.56
C GLU A 336 17.17 -14.92 0.49
N ALA A 337 17.16 -15.76 1.53
CA ALA A 337 16.28 -16.92 1.59
C ALA A 337 14.79 -16.53 1.57
N LEU A 338 14.42 -15.48 2.32
CA LEU A 338 13.06 -14.96 2.36
C LEU A 338 12.63 -14.44 0.98
N TYR A 339 13.52 -13.74 0.28
CA TYR A 339 13.31 -13.28 -1.09
C TYR A 339 13.12 -14.45 -2.05
N ASP A 340 13.97 -15.48 -1.96
CA ASP A 340 13.85 -16.66 -2.80
C ASP A 340 12.51 -17.39 -2.58
N ILE A 341 12.09 -17.57 -1.32
CA ILE A 341 10.79 -18.17 -0.99
C ILE A 341 9.65 -17.33 -1.56
N ALA A 342 9.67 -16.03 -1.32
CA ALA A 342 8.61 -15.11 -1.74
C ALA A 342 8.54 -14.95 -3.27
N THR A 343 9.66 -15.09 -3.99
CA THR A 343 9.72 -14.84 -5.44
C THR A 343 9.50 -16.08 -6.30
N ARG A 344 9.77 -17.28 -5.78
CA ARG A 344 9.66 -18.55 -6.54
C ARG A 344 8.23 -19.04 -6.72
N HIS A 345 7.30 -18.71 -5.82
CA HIS A 345 5.90 -19.06 -6.00
C HIS A 345 5.13 -17.96 -6.76
N PRO A 346 4.49 -18.27 -7.91
CA PRO A 346 3.71 -17.29 -8.67
C PRO A 346 2.50 -16.73 -7.93
N GLU A 347 1.97 -17.47 -6.96
CA GLU A 347 0.74 -17.15 -6.21
C GLU A 347 1.00 -16.32 -4.93
N LEU A 348 2.26 -16.13 -4.53
CA LEU A 348 2.62 -15.39 -3.31
C LEU A 348 2.69 -13.87 -3.56
N GLN A 349 2.03 -13.12 -2.68
CA GLN A 349 2.12 -11.67 -2.55
C GLN A 349 3.40 -11.31 -1.77
N ARG A 350 4.52 -11.33 -2.50
CA ARG A 350 5.90 -11.38 -2.01
C ARG A 350 6.20 -10.58 -0.74
N THR A 351 6.03 -9.26 -0.72
CA THR A 351 6.35 -8.43 0.46
C THR A 351 5.43 -8.73 1.65
N ARG A 352 4.16 -9.04 1.40
CA ARG A 352 3.18 -9.40 2.42
C ARG A 352 3.55 -10.75 3.05
N ASP A 353 3.86 -11.73 2.21
CA ASP A 353 4.19 -13.07 2.67
C ASP A 353 5.57 -13.10 3.33
N ALA A 354 6.53 -12.30 2.85
CA ALA A 354 7.81 -12.08 3.51
C ALA A 354 7.62 -11.51 4.93
N LEU A 355 6.76 -10.50 5.09
CA LEU A 355 6.42 -9.96 6.40
C LEU A 355 5.71 -11.00 7.28
N ARG A 356 4.77 -11.78 6.72
CA ARG A 356 4.07 -12.85 7.43
C ARG A 356 5.03 -13.90 7.98
N ILE A 357 5.90 -14.42 7.13
CA ILE A 357 6.93 -15.41 7.48
C ILE A 357 7.81 -14.83 8.58
N THR A 358 8.28 -13.59 8.39
CA THR A 358 9.15 -12.93 9.37
C THR A 358 8.49 -12.76 10.73
N ARG A 359 7.20 -12.38 10.76
CA ARG A 359 6.44 -12.27 12.02
C ARG A 359 6.41 -13.60 12.78
N VAL A 360 6.08 -14.69 12.08
CA VAL A 360 6.03 -16.03 12.69
C VAL A 360 7.40 -16.45 13.21
N VAL A 361 8.44 -16.32 12.37
CA VAL A 361 9.83 -16.71 12.71
C VAL A 361 10.34 -15.94 13.92
N VAL A 362 10.21 -14.61 13.92
CA VAL A 362 10.72 -13.79 15.02
C VAL A 362 9.91 -14.03 16.30
N ARG A 363 8.59 -14.18 16.20
CA ARG A 363 7.76 -14.50 17.37
C ARG A 363 8.15 -15.84 18.00
N GLU A 364 8.42 -16.86 17.19
CA GLU A 364 8.88 -18.16 17.68
C GLU A 364 10.26 -18.06 18.32
N LEU A 365 11.19 -17.36 17.69
CA LEU A 365 12.52 -17.13 18.23
C LEU A 365 12.45 -16.44 19.61
N LEU A 366 11.57 -15.45 19.74
CA LEU A 366 11.39 -14.71 21.00
C LEU A 366 10.69 -15.54 22.09
N ARG A 367 9.74 -16.41 21.71
CA ARG A 367 9.07 -17.34 22.64
C ARG A 367 9.94 -18.55 23.01
N GLY A 368 10.89 -18.92 22.16
CA GLY A 368 11.79 -20.05 22.36
C GLY A 368 12.94 -19.77 23.33
N GLY A 369 13.75 -20.79 23.62
CA GLY A 369 14.94 -20.66 24.48
C GLY A 369 16.19 -20.15 23.78
N GLU A 370 16.22 -20.13 22.45
CA GLU A 370 17.38 -19.69 21.66
C GLU A 370 17.57 -18.17 21.69
N ASP A 371 18.81 -17.70 21.63
CA ASP A 371 19.15 -16.27 21.53
C ASP A 371 20.36 -16.03 20.60
N PRO A 372 20.19 -16.21 19.29
CA PRO A 372 21.27 -16.09 18.31
C PRO A 372 21.70 -14.64 18.11
N ASP A 373 22.93 -14.41 17.61
CA ASP A 373 23.43 -13.06 17.29
C ASP A 373 22.54 -12.37 16.21
N PHE A 374 21.89 -13.13 15.30
CA PHE A 374 20.98 -12.61 14.26
C PHE A 374 19.81 -13.58 13.99
N VAL A 375 18.75 -13.10 13.35
CA VAL A 375 17.74 -13.96 12.72
C VAL A 375 18.32 -14.57 11.44
N MET A 376 18.45 -15.90 11.45
CA MET A 376 19.10 -16.72 10.42
C MET A 376 18.11 -17.53 9.56
N PRO A 377 18.50 -17.99 8.36
CA PRO A 377 17.64 -18.79 7.46
C PRO A 377 17.03 -20.03 8.09
N TRP A 378 17.77 -20.74 8.95
CA TRP A 378 17.32 -22.00 9.55
C TRP A 378 16.23 -21.82 10.62
N HIS A 379 15.95 -20.59 11.06
CA HIS A 379 14.79 -20.34 11.91
C HIS A 379 13.48 -20.37 11.12
N VAL A 380 13.54 -20.45 9.79
CA VAL A 380 12.36 -20.66 8.96
C VAL A 380 12.02 -22.16 8.96
N ASP A 381 10.98 -22.57 9.70
CA ASP A 381 10.51 -23.97 9.70
C ASP A 381 9.71 -24.28 8.41
N PRO A 382 10.20 -25.19 7.53
CA PRO A 382 9.50 -25.56 6.30
C PRO A 382 8.08 -26.10 6.52
N ARG A 383 7.83 -26.81 7.63
CA ARG A 383 6.51 -27.40 7.93
C ARG A 383 5.48 -26.31 8.24
N ARG A 384 5.92 -25.21 8.86
CA ARG A 384 5.06 -24.05 9.12
C ARG A 384 4.88 -23.19 7.88
N LEU A 385 5.90 -23.08 7.03
CA LEU A 385 5.76 -22.43 5.72
C LEU A 385 4.66 -23.09 4.88
N GLU A 386 4.61 -24.42 4.83
CA GLU A 386 3.53 -25.14 4.12
C GLU A 386 2.16 -24.77 4.69
N ALA A 387 1.98 -24.81 6.01
CA ALA A 387 0.71 -24.42 6.63
C ALA A 387 0.34 -22.95 6.38
N LEU A 388 1.31 -22.03 6.42
CA LEU A 388 1.10 -20.60 6.23
C LEU A 388 0.82 -20.22 4.77
N LEU A 389 1.53 -20.83 3.82
CA LEU A 389 1.50 -20.47 2.40
C LEU A 389 0.49 -21.31 1.61
N LEU A 390 0.25 -22.56 1.98
CA LEU A 390 -0.65 -23.49 1.25
C LEU A 390 -2.00 -23.68 1.94
N GLY A 391 -2.13 -23.34 3.22
CA GLY A 391 -3.34 -23.55 4.02
C GLY A 391 -4.59 -22.81 3.55
N GLN A 392 -4.46 -21.77 2.71
CA GLN A 392 -5.62 -21.10 2.09
C GLN A 392 -5.93 -21.57 0.66
N SER A 393 -5.00 -22.23 -0.03
CA SER A 393 -5.20 -22.69 -1.42
C SER A 393 -5.85 -24.08 -1.49
N PHE A 394 -5.73 -24.90 -0.43
CA PHE A 394 -6.24 -26.28 -0.42
C PHE A 394 -7.50 -26.54 0.41
N ALA A 395 -8.10 -25.52 1.04
CA ALA A 395 -9.37 -25.70 1.76
C ALA A 395 -10.59 -25.90 0.83
N GLN A 396 -10.38 -26.00 -0.48
CA GLN A 396 -11.43 -26.27 -1.49
C GLN A 396 -11.24 -27.60 -2.25
N PHE A 397 -10.47 -28.54 -1.70
CA PHE A 397 -10.44 -29.93 -2.18
C PHE A 397 -10.83 -30.92 -1.10
#